data_AF-A0A2V7J1P1-F1
#
_entry.id   AF-A0A2V7J1P1-F1
#
_cell.length_a   1.000
_cell.length_b   1.000
_cell.length_c   1.000
_cell.angle_alpha   90.00
_cell.angle_beta   90.00
_cell.angle_gamma   90.00
#
_symmetry.space_group_name_H-M   'P 1'
#
loop_
_entity.id
_entity.type
_entity.pdbx_description
1 polymer ?
#
loop_
_entity_poly.entity_id
_entity_poly.type
_entity_poly.pdbx_seq_one_letter_code
_entity_poly.pdbx_strand_id
1 'polypeptide(L)' 'EIFGQDPRVAARVLDLRAGWQQGPLSARILVTNALNYIYNFVPRTLEPVRTISVVATWTY' A
#
# COMPACT_ATOMS: atom_id res chain seq x y z
N GLU A 1 32.74 -10.03 11.13
CA GLU A 1 31.55 -10.40 11.90
C GLU A 1 30.31 -10.05 11.12
N ILE A 2 29.35 -10.97 11.03
CA ILE A 2 28.07 -10.76 10.37
C ILE A 2 27.15 -10.18 11.45
N PHE A 3 26.83 -8.88 11.36
CA PHE A 3 25.87 -8.23 12.25
C PHE A 3 24.47 -8.77 11.98
N GLY A 4 24.09 -9.83 12.70
CA GLY A 4 22.86 -10.60 12.49
C GLY A 4 21.62 -10.12 13.24
N GLN A 5 21.54 -8.87 13.70
CA GLN A 5 20.41 -8.39 14.53
C GLN A 5 20.22 -6.86 14.40
N ASP A 6 19.92 -6.33 13.20
CA ASP A 6 19.31 -4.99 13.12
C ASP A 6 17.78 -5.15 13.23
N PRO A 7 17.13 -4.68 14.31
CA PRO A 7 15.67 -4.77 14.50
C PRO A 7 14.91 -3.74 13.66
N ARG A 8 15.54 -3.20 12.61
CA ARG A 8 14.84 -2.66 11.44
C ARG A 8 14.16 -3.82 10.72
N VAL A 9 13.16 -4.39 11.40
CA VAL A 9 12.18 -5.30 10.84
C VAL A 9 11.83 -4.69 9.50
N ALA A 10 12.21 -5.38 8.42
CA ALA A 10 11.80 -5.05 7.09
C ALA A 10 10.27 -5.06 7.12
N ALA A 11 9.67 -3.90 7.39
CA ALA A 11 8.23 -3.71 7.45
C ALA A 11 7.76 -3.97 6.03
N ARG A 12 7.33 -5.22 5.78
CA ARG A 12 6.79 -5.62 4.49
C ARG A 12 5.40 -5.00 4.38
N VAL A 13 5.37 -3.73 4.01
CA VAL A 13 4.17 -3.10 3.49
C VAL A 13 3.92 -3.73 2.12
N LEU A 14 2.76 -4.38 1.97
CA LEU A 14 2.33 -4.92 0.69
C LEU A 14 1.33 -3.93 0.08
N ASP A 15 1.71 -3.37 -1.07
CA ASP A 15 0.81 -2.55 -1.86
C ASP A 15 0.28 -3.35 -3.04
N LEU A 16 -1.03 -3.38 -3.20
CA LEU A 16 -1.71 -4.04 -4.32
C LEU A 16 -2.26 -2.99 -5.28
N ARG A 17 -2.04 -3.23 -6.58
CA ARG A 17 -2.55 -2.38 -7.66
C ARG A 17 -3.31 -3.25 -8.64
N ALA A 18 -4.55 -2.87 -8.93
CA ALA A 18 -5.36 -3.51 -9.95
C ALA A 18 -5.87 -2.45 -10.93
N GLY A 19 -5.83 -2.78 -12.23
CA GLY A 19 -6.35 -1.94 -13.30
C GLY A 19 -7.33 -2.73 -14.14
N TRP A 20 -8.44 -2.09 -14.48
CA TRP A 20 -9.43 -2.63 -15.41
C TRP A 20 -9.77 -1.58 -16.45
N GLN A 21 -9.85 -1.99 -17.71
CA GLN A 21 -10.22 -1.11 -18.80
C GLN A 21 -11.21 -1.84 -19.71
N GLN A 22 -12.34 -1.20 -19.99
CA GLN A 22 -13.32 -1.69 -20.94
C GLN A 22 -13.88 -0.52 -21.75
N GLY A 23 -13.46 -0.42 -23.01
CA GLY A 23 -13.87 0.66 -23.91
C GLY A 23 -13.58 2.04 -23.32
N PRO A 24 -14.58 2.92 -23.18
CA PRO A 24 -14.42 4.27 -22.63
C PRO A 24 -14.23 4.30 -21.11
N LEU A 25 -14.36 3.16 -20.43
CA LEU A 25 -14.27 3.06 -18.97
C LEU A 25 -12.90 2.51 -18.56
N SER A 26 -12.29 3.17 -17.58
CA SER A 26 -11.07 2.72 -16.91
C SER A 26 -11.26 2.81 -15.40
N ALA A 27 -10.89 1.76 -14.68
CA ALA A 27 -10.86 1.74 -13.22
C ALA A 27 -9.46 1.36 -12.74
N ARG A 28 -8.99 2.03 -11.70
CA ARG A 28 -7.75 1.73 -11.00
C ARG A 28 -8.03 1.62 -9.51
N ILE A 29 -7.56 0.55 -8.91
CA ILE A 29 -7.67 0.29 -7.47
C ILE A 29 -6.25 0.22 -6.92
N LEU A 30 -6.00 0.98 -5.87
CA LEU A 30 -4.78 0.96 -5.08
C LEU A 30 -5.16 0.57 -3.65
N VAL A 31 -4.56 -0.51 -3.15
CA VAL A 31 -4.67 -0.91 -1.75
C VAL A 31 -3.28 -0.77 -1.15
N THR A 32 -3.10 0.20 -0.26
CA THR A 32 -1.85 0.38 0.48
C THR A 32 -1.92 -0.31 1.83
N ASN A 33 -0.78 -0.85 2.28
CA ASN A 33 -0.72 -1.61 3.53
C ASN A 33 -1.78 -2.74 3.57
N ALA A 34 -1.83 -3.57 2.53
CA ALA A 34 -2.82 -4.63 2.38
C ALA A 34 -2.78 -5.64 3.54
N LEU A 35 -1.61 -5.84 4.15
CA LEU A 35 -1.41 -6.69 5.33
C LEU A 35 -1.85 -6.02 6.64
N ASN A 36 -2.30 -4.76 6.59
CA ASN A 36 -2.75 -3.97 7.74
C ASN A 36 -1.71 -3.98 8.88
N TYR A 37 -0.45 -3.84 8.51
CA TYR A 37 0.66 -3.86 9.45
C TYR A 37 0.71 -2.52 10.18
N ILE A 38 0.56 -2.56 11.50
CA ILE A 38 0.67 -1.38 12.36
C ILE A 38 2.12 -1.32 12.83
N TYR A 39 2.88 -0.35 12.33
CA TYR A 39 4.23 -0.08 12.79
C TYR A 39 4.45 1.40 13.05
N ASN A 40 5.49 1.67 13.83
CA ASN A 40 5.92 3.03 14.12
C ASN A 40 6.85 3.48 12.97
N PHE A 41 6.36 4.38 12.11
CA PHE A 41 7.15 4.97 11.03
C PHE A 41 8.28 5.86 11.60
N VAL A 42 7.98 6.52 12.72
CA VAL A 42 8.84 7.44 13.49
C VAL A 42 8.34 7.40 14.95
N PRO A 43 9.15 7.73 15.98
CA PRO A 43 8.62 7.82 17.34
C PRO A 43 7.44 8.81 17.39
N ARG A 44 6.25 8.32 17.75
CA ARG A 44 4.95 9.04 17.78
C ARG A 44 4.25 9.27 16.44
N THR A 45 4.63 8.57 15.37
CA THR A 45 3.86 8.55 14.11
C THR A 45 3.46 7.13 13.77
N LEU A 46 2.17 6.82 13.99
CA LEU A 46 1.55 5.61 13.47
C LEU A 46 1.52 5.70 11.94
N GLU A 47 2.03 4.68 11.25
CA GLU A 47 1.89 4.60 9.80
C GLU A 47 0.42 4.45 9.37
N PRO A 48 0.09 4.77 8.10
CA PRO A 48 -1.27 4.73 7.60
C PRO A 48 -1.90 3.35 7.78
N VAL A 49 -3.10 3.34 8.36
CA VAL A 49 -3.99 2.18 8.34
C VAL A 49 -4.25 1.73 6.91
N ARG A 50 -4.60 0.44 6.73
CA ARG A 50 -4.98 -0.13 5.42
C ARG A 50 -5.89 0.84 4.67
N THR A 51 -5.42 1.36 3.54
CA THR A 51 -6.15 2.36 2.74
C THR A 51 -6.48 1.78 1.37
N ILE A 52 -7.73 1.95 0.95
CA ILE A 52 -8.21 1.55 -0.37
C ILE A 52 -8.60 2.82 -1.14
N SER A 53 -7.99 3.03 -2.30
CA SER A 53 -8.29 4.12 -3.21
C SER A 53 -8.78 3.57 -4.54
N VAL A 54 -9.90 4.10 -5.03
CA VAL A 54 -10.49 3.71 -6.31
C VAL A 54 -10.62 4.95 -7.18
N VAL A 55 -10.10 4.88 -8.39
CA VAL A 55 -10.23 5.92 -9.42
C VAL A 55 -10.94 5.32 -10.61
N ALA A 56 -12.09 5.89 -10.97
CA ALA A 56 -12.80 5.56 -12.20
C ALA A 56 -12.73 6.74 -13.16
N THR A 57 -12.48 6.44 -14.44
CA THR A 57 -12.40 7.42 -15.52
C THR A 57 -13.31 6.95 -16.63
N TRP A 58 -14.17 7.84 -17.10
CA TRP A 58 -15.05 7.63 -18.24
C TRP A 58 -14.76 8.70 -19.29
N THR A 59 -14.53 8.28 -20.53
CA THR A 59 -14.29 9.17 -21.67
C THR A 59 -15.49 9.10 -22.62
N TYR A 60 -16.09 10.25 -22.94
CA TYR A 60 -17.26 10.37 -23.82
C TYR A 60 -16.88 10.95 -25.18
#